data_AF-A0A495ZS89-F1
#
_entry.id   AF-A0A495ZS89-F1
#
_cell.length_a   1.000
_cell.length_b   1.000
_cell.length_c   1.000
_cell.angle_alpha   90.00
_cell.angle_beta   90.00
_cell.angle_gamma   90.00
#
_symmetry.space_group_name_H-M   'P 1'
#
loop_
_entity.id
_entity.type
_entity.pdbx_description
1 polymer ?
#
loop_
_entity_poly.entity_id
_entity_poly.type
_entity_poly.pdbx_seq_one_letter_code
_entity_poly.pdbx_strand_id
1 'polypeptide(L)'
;MLDILEDNTPLENSYYCSISDELAVDFTDAYETMFKDQAIGIAPLGYDAMRLLAIAIENAQSTDPVMIRDAVAAITDYQGATVISGFDTHRHPVKPAAGIRVLKIVEGQPQQYTVVKANE
;
A
#
# COMPACT_ATOMS: atom_id res chain seq x y z
N MET A 1 11.41 -17.14 -9.04
CA MET A 1 10.78 -17.62 -7.80
C MET A 1 11.60 -17.03 -6.67
N LEU A 2 10.97 -16.40 -5.68
CA LEU A 2 11.70 -15.92 -4.51
C LEU A 2 11.96 -17.15 -3.63
N ASP A 3 13.22 -17.43 -3.34
CA ASP A 3 13.61 -18.56 -2.48
C ASP A 3 13.66 -18.10 -1.02
N ILE A 4 13.24 -18.96 -0.11
CA ILE A 4 13.36 -18.73 1.34
C ILE A 4 14.83 -18.97 1.71
N LEU A 5 15.45 -17.99 2.37
CA LEU A 5 16.80 -18.17 2.91
C LEU A 5 16.75 -19.18 4.06
N GLU A 6 17.57 -20.23 3.98
CA GLU A 6 17.76 -21.19 5.08
C GLU A 6 18.53 -20.58 6.26
N ASP A 7 19.32 -19.53 5.99
CA ASP A 7 20.09 -18.78 6.98
C ASP A 7 19.88 -17.26 6.80
N ASN A 8 19.27 -16.64 7.81
CA ASN A 8 19.03 -15.20 7.86
C ASN A 8 20.22 -14.40 8.45
N THR A 9 21.30 -15.06 8.89
CA THR A 9 22.47 -14.41 9.50
C THR A 9 23.02 -13.24 8.65
N PRO A 10 23.10 -13.33 7.31
CA PRO A 10 23.57 -12.19 6.50
C PRO A 10 22.67 -10.96 6.55
N LEU A 11 21.39 -11.13 6.94
CA LEU A 11 20.42 -10.05 7.07
C LEU A 11 20.37 -9.46 8.47
N GLU A 12 21.06 -10.06 9.45
CA GLU A 12 21.03 -9.61 10.84
C GLU A 12 21.49 -8.14 10.95
N ASN A 13 20.75 -7.34 11.72
CA ASN A 13 20.91 -5.89 11.83
C ASN A 13 20.67 -5.07 10.54
N SER A 14 20.22 -5.68 9.45
CA SER A 14 19.78 -4.93 8.27
C SER A 14 18.44 -4.21 8.52
N TYR A 15 18.17 -3.19 7.72
CA TYR A 15 16.96 -2.39 7.77
C TYR A 15 16.21 -2.48 6.46
N TYR A 16 14.89 -2.49 6.52
CA TYR A 16 14.03 -2.36 5.36
C TYR A 16 12.76 -1.56 5.68
N CYS A 17 12.11 -1.05 4.64
CA CYS A 17 10.92 -0.22 4.78
C CYS A 17 9.67 -0.97 4.36
N SER A 18 8.58 -0.71 5.05
CA SER A 18 7.23 -1.12 4.66
C SER A 18 6.29 0.08 4.79
N ILE A 19 5.16 0.02 4.08
CA ILE A 19 4.03 0.90 4.38
C ILE A 19 3.61 0.71 5.84
N SER A 20 3.16 1.79 6.47
CA SER A 20 2.66 1.77 7.85
C SER A 20 1.14 1.79 7.97
N ASP A 21 0.45 1.81 6.82
CA ASP A 21 -1.01 1.77 6.77
C ASP A 21 -1.53 0.53 7.51
N GLU A 22 -2.46 0.75 8.44
CA GLU A 22 -3.31 -0.34 8.90
C GLU A 22 -4.20 -0.76 7.73
N LEU A 23 -4.00 -1.99 7.25
CA LEU A 23 -4.77 -2.52 6.13
C LEU A 23 -6.20 -2.79 6.58
N ALA A 24 -7.17 -2.54 5.70
CA ALA A 24 -8.54 -2.91 5.95
C ALA A 24 -8.65 -4.43 6.21
N VAL A 25 -9.39 -4.81 7.26
CA VAL A 25 -9.59 -6.21 7.65
C VAL A 25 -10.18 -7.02 6.49
N ASP A 26 -11.21 -6.48 5.83
CA ASP A 26 -11.86 -7.12 4.69
C ASP A 26 -10.89 -7.44 3.54
N PHE A 27 -9.93 -6.55 3.28
CA PHE A 27 -8.89 -6.80 2.27
C PHE A 27 -7.95 -7.91 2.71
N THR A 28 -7.48 -7.85 3.96
CA THR A 28 -6.55 -8.82 4.54
C THR A 28 -7.15 -10.22 4.52
N ASP A 29 -8.39 -10.37 5.00
CA ASP A 29 -9.12 -11.64 5.05
C ASP A 29 -9.33 -12.22 3.65
N ALA A 30 -9.74 -11.38 2.69
CA ALA A 30 -9.94 -11.81 1.31
C ALA A 30 -8.62 -12.25 0.65
N TYR A 31 -7.53 -11.52 0.90
CA TYR A 31 -6.20 -11.82 0.36
C TYR A 31 -5.68 -13.15 0.91
N GLU A 32 -5.68 -13.31 2.24
CA GLU A 32 -5.23 -14.53 2.90
C GLU A 32 -6.06 -15.75 2.50
N THR A 33 -7.37 -15.56 2.32
CA THR A 33 -8.25 -16.62 1.84
C THR A 33 -7.88 -17.08 0.43
N MET A 34 -7.59 -16.14 -0.46
CA MET A 34 -7.30 -16.41 -1.88
C MET A 34 -5.89 -16.96 -2.09
N PHE A 35 -4.88 -16.36 -1.45
CA PHE A 35 -3.47 -16.64 -1.70
C PHE A 35 -2.82 -17.55 -0.66
N LYS A 36 -3.51 -17.84 0.46
CA LYS A 36 -2.98 -18.64 1.58
C LYS A 36 -1.70 -18.06 2.19
N ASP A 37 -1.55 -16.75 2.10
CA ASP A 37 -0.40 -16.00 2.61
C ASP A 37 -0.83 -14.59 3.01
N GLN A 38 -0.06 -13.96 3.90
CA GLN A 38 -0.35 -12.63 4.40
C GLN A 38 -0.18 -11.57 3.31
N ALA A 39 -1.05 -10.56 3.32
CA ALA A 39 -0.88 -9.41 2.46
C ALA A 39 0.34 -8.58 2.91
N ILE A 40 1.43 -8.64 2.14
CA ILE A 40 2.66 -7.90 2.43
C ILE A 40 3.09 -7.01 1.25
N GLY A 41 3.89 -5.99 1.56
CA GLY A 41 4.56 -5.16 0.56
C GLY A 41 3.60 -4.42 -0.37
N ILE A 42 3.63 -4.75 -1.67
CA ILE A 42 2.95 -4.01 -2.75
C ILE A 42 1.52 -4.49 -3.05
N ALA A 43 1.09 -5.62 -2.48
CA ALA A 43 -0.24 -6.19 -2.71
C ALA A 43 -1.41 -5.21 -2.45
N PRO A 44 -1.50 -4.54 -1.29
CA PRO A 44 -2.57 -3.58 -1.04
C PRO A 44 -2.54 -2.39 -2.02
N LEU A 45 -1.35 -1.95 -2.43
CA LEU A 45 -1.21 -0.83 -3.38
C LEU A 45 -1.73 -1.19 -4.77
N GLY A 46 -1.48 -2.43 -5.22
CA GLY A 46 -2.02 -2.93 -6.48
C GLY A 46 -3.55 -3.06 -6.47
N TYR A 47 -4.11 -3.54 -5.35
CA TYR A 47 -5.56 -3.61 -5.17
C TYR A 47 -6.20 -2.22 -5.23
N ASP A 48 -5.63 -1.25 -4.50
CA ASP A 48 -6.14 0.11 -4.46
C ASP A 48 -6.09 0.79 -5.83
N ALA A 49 -4.98 0.60 -6.57
CA ALA A 49 -4.84 1.17 -7.91
C ALA A 49 -5.93 0.70 -8.87
N MET A 50 -6.26 -0.61 -8.86
CA MET A 50 -7.31 -1.15 -9.71
C MET A 50 -8.70 -0.70 -9.27
N ARG A 51 -8.95 -0.59 -7.96
CA ARG A 51 -10.24 -0.14 -7.43
C ARG A 51 -10.47 1.36 -7.70
N LEU A 52 -9.44 2.20 -7.57
CA LEU A 52 -9.48 3.61 -7.98
C LEU A 52 -9.78 3.76 -9.47
N LEU A 53 -9.15 2.94 -10.32
CA LEU A 53 -9.41 2.94 -11.75
C LEU A 53 -10.86 2.54 -12.07
N ALA A 54 -11.39 1.51 -11.41
CA ALA A 54 -12.78 1.09 -11.56
C ALA A 54 -13.76 2.22 -11.19
N ILE A 55 -13.57 2.84 -10.02
CA ILE A 55 -14.37 3.99 -9.57
C ILE A 55 -14.31 5.14 -10.59
N ALA A 56 -13.13 5.45 -11.12
CA ALA A 56 -12.97 6.51 -12.10
C ALA A 56 -13.70 6.23 -13.41
N ILE A 57 -13.66 4.98 -13.90
CA ILE A 57 -14.40 4.56 -15.10
C ILE A 57 -15.91 4.64 -14.87
N GLU A 58 -16.39 4.18 -13.71
CA GLU A 58 -17.80 4.25 -13.32
C GLU A 58 -18.30 5.70 -13.25
N ASN A 59 -17.51 6.59 -12.62
CA ASN A 59 -17.84 8.00 -12.50
C ASN A 59 -17.78 8.74 -13.85
N ALA A 60 -16.79 8.44 -14.70
CA ALA A 60 -16.62 9.06 -16.01
C ALA A 60 -17.66 8.58 -17.03
N GLN A 61 -18.26 7.40 -16.83
CA GLN A 61 -19.11 6.72 -17.80
C GLN A 61 -18.44 6.61 -19.18
N SER A 62 -17.11 6.42 -19.18
CA SER A 62 -16.28 6.54 -20.37
C SER A 62 -14.99 5.73 -20.23
N THR A 63 -14.43 5.34 -21.37
CA THR A 63 -13.07 4.77 -21.47
C THR A 63 -12.06 5.77 -22.04
N ASP A 64 -12.45 7.03 -22.23
CA ASP A 64 -11.55 8.09 -22.68
C ASP A 64 -10.46 8.36 -21.62
N PRO A 65 -9.17 8.35 -22.00
CA PRO A 65 -8.08 8.48 -21.05
C PRO A 65 -8.02 9.83 -20.35
N VAL A 66 -8.48 10.91 -20.98
CA VAL A 66 -8.50 12.25 -20.38
C VAL A 66 -9.62 12.31 -19.33
N MET A 67 -10.81 11.79 -19.67
CA MET A 67 -11.93 11.70 -18.73
C MET A 67 -11.60 10.82 -17.51
N ILE A 68 -10.96 9.66 -17.73
CA ILE A 68 -10.53 8.79 -16.62
C ILE A 68 -9.51 9.49 -15.74
N ARG A 69 -8.49 10.12 -16.33
CA ARG A 69 -7.44 10.85 -15.59
C ARG A 69 -8.04 11.92 -14.68
N ASP A 70 -9.06 12.63 -15.16
CA ASP A 70 -9.73 13.68 -14.40
C ASP A 70 -10.66 13.11 -13.34
N ALA A 71 -11.36 12.01 -13.64
CA ALA A 71 -12.16 11.29 -12.65
C ALA A 71 -11.33 10.70 -11.51
N VAL A 72 -10.15 10.13 -11.77
CA VAL A 72 -9.22 9.67 -10.72
C VAL A 72 -8.83 10.81 -9.78
N ALA A 73 -8.49 11.97 -10.35
CA ALA A 73 -8.06 13.13 -9.56
C ALA A 73 -9.17 13.74 -8.69
N ALA A 74 -10.43 13.48 -9.04
CA ALA A 74 -11.59 13.93 -8.29
C ALA A 74 -11.98 12.98 -7.14
N ILE A 75 -11.34 11.81 -7.02
CA ILE A 75 -11.62 10.87 -5.92
C ILE A 75 -11.09 11.46 -4.61
N THR A 76 -11.97 11.55 -3.61
CA THR A 76 -11.63 11.90 -2.23
C THR A 76 -12.12 10.81 -1.28
N ASP A 77 -11.59 10.80 -0.06
CA ASP A 77 -12.05 9.93 1.03
C ASP A 77 -12.12 8.44 0.66
N TYR A 78 -11.18 7.99 -0.16
CA TYR A 78 -11.10 6.62 -0.62
C TYR A 78 -10.75 5.67 0.53
N GLN A 79 -11.55 4.61 0.67
CA GLN A 79 -11.37 3.54 1.65
C GLN A 79 -11.30 2.19 0.92
N GLY A 80 -10.07 1.72 0.71
CA GLY A 80 -9.75 0.45 0.04
C GLY A 80 -9.03 -0.51 0.97
N ALA A 81 -7.97 -1.14 0.46
CA ALA A 81 -6.98 -1.80 1.29
C ALA A 81 -6.20 -0.79 2.14
N THR A 82 -5.92 0.39 1.58
CA THR A 82 -5.38 1.57 2.29
C THR A 82 -6.36 2.75 2.21
N VAL A 83 -6.02 3.85 2.90
CA VAL A 83 -6.83 5.08 2.92
C VAL A 83 -6.11 6.18 2.14
N ILE A 84 -6.86 6.87 1.28
CA ILE A 84 -6.37 8.03 0.51
C ILE A 84 -7.40 9.14 0.65
N SER A 85 -7.01 10.28 1.23
CA SER A 85 -7.93 11.41 1.41
C SER A 85 -8.19 12.18 0.10
N GLY A 86 -7.25 12.10 -0.83
CA GLY A 86 -7.34 12.73 -2.16
C GLY A 86 -5.99 12.73 -2.86
N PHE A 87 -5.81 13.61 -3.85
CA PHE A 87 -4.56 13.76 -4.59
C PHE A 87 -4.03 15.19 -4.49
N ASP A 88 -2.71 15.34 -4.32
CA ASP A 88 -2.06 16.64 -4.29
C ASP A 88 -1.90 17.25 -5.69
N THR A 89 -1.30 18.45 -5.76
CA THR A 89 -1.05 19.16 -7.03
C THR A 89 -0.16 18.41 -8.02
N HIS A 90 0.66 17.46 -7.53
CA HIS A 90 1.51 16.59 -8.33
C HIS A 90 0.85 15.24 -8.65
N ARG A 91 -0.42 15.07 -8.28
CA ARG A 91 -1.20 13.82 -8.42
C ARG A 91 -0.66 12.68 -7.54
N HIS A 92 0.01 13.01 -6.44
CA HIS A 92 0.35 12.01 -5.44
C HIS A 92 -0.85 11.74 -4.52
N PRO A 93 -1.11 10.46 -4.17
CA PRO A 93 -2.15 10.15 -3.19
C PRO A 93 -1.75 10.71 -1.82
N VAL A 94 -2.62 11.52 -1.25
CA VAL A 94 -2.49 12.05 0.12
C VAL A 94 -2.96 10.94 1.06
N LYS A 95 -2.00 10.28 1.70
CA LYS A 95 -2.27 9.27 2.72
C LYS A 95 -2.26 9.92 4.10
N PRO A 96 -3.20 9.59 5.00
CA PRO A 96 -3.27 10.18 6.32
C PRO A 96 -2.07 9.76 7.17
N ALA A 97 -0.99 10.55 7.14
CA ALA A 97 0.19 10.58 8.04
C ALA A 97 0.81 9.24 8.50
N ALA A 98 0.47 8.13 7.86
CA ALA A 98 1.07 6.83 8.02
C ALA A 98 2.46 6.95 7.40
N GLY A 99 3.46 7.27 8.24
CA GLY A 99 4.84 7.37 7.80
C GLY A 99 5.36 6.08 7.15
N ILE A 100 6.65 6.03 6.86
CA ILE A 100 7.29 4.79 6.43
C ILE A 100 7.68 4.01 7.68
N ARG A 101 7.21 2.77 7.81
CA ARG A 101 7.68 1.84 8.86
C ARG A 101 9.06 1.37 8.46
N VAL A 102 10.03 1.59 9.33
CA VAL A 102 11.37 1.02 9.22
C VAL A 102 11.42 -0.19 10.14
N LEU A 103 11.73 -1.35 9.59
CA LEU A 103 11.94 -2.59 10.30
C LEU A 103 13.44 -2.91 10.35
N LYS A 104 13.87 -3.53 11.44
CA LYS A 104 15.21 -4.07 11.61
C LYS A 104 15.11 -5.58 11.79
N ILE A 105 15.99 -6.33 11.14
CA ILE A 105 16.12 -7.77 11.41
C ILE A 105 16.88 -7.96 12.73
N VAL A 106 16.24 -8.61 13.69
CA VAL A 106 16.78 -8.96 15.00
C VAL A 106 16.44 -10.41 15.28
N GLU A 107 17.46 -11.23 15.55
CA GLU A 107 17.32 -12.68 15.74
C GLU A 107 16.64 -13.35 14.52
N GLY A 108 17.01 -12.90 13.32
CA GLY A 108 16.47 -13.41 12.06
C GLY A 108 14.98 -13.07 11.81
N GLN A 109 14.36 -12.23 12.64
CA GLN A 109 12.96 -11.81 12.51
C GLN A 109 12.83 -10.30 12.30
N PRO A 110 11.88 -9.83 11.47
CA PRO A 110 11.58 -8.40 11.39
C PRO A 110 10.97 -7.84 12.68
N GLN A 111 11.58 -6.78 13.21
CA GLN A 111 11.06 -6.02 14.33
C GLN A 111 10.88 -4.56 13.94
N GLN A 112 9.82 -3.91 14.41
CA GLN A 112 9.63 -2.49 14.17
C GLN A 112 10.76 -1.69 14.84
N TYR A 113 11.48 -0.89 14.06
CA TYR A 113 12.53 0.00 14.55
C TYR A 113 12.00 1.41 14.77
N THR A 114 11.33 2.00 13.78
CA THR A 114 10.72 3.33 13.88
C THR A 114 9.66 3.57 12.80
N VAL A 115 8.94 4.69 12.90
CA VAL A 115 8.07 5.23 11.84
C VAL A 115 8.60 6.60 11.43
N VAL A 116 8.99 6.75 10.17
CA VAL A 116 9.46 8.01 9.60
C VAL A 116 8.27 8.72 8.95
N LYS A 117 7.79 9.80 9.55
CA LYS A 117 6.75 10.63 8.94
C LYS A 117 7.37 11.56 7.91
N ALA A 118 6.60 11.92 6.88
CA ALA A 118 6.99 13.05 6.03
C ALA A 118 7.08 14.30 6.92
N ASN A 119 8.16 15.07 6.79
CA ASN A 119 8.23 16.39 7.42
C ASN A 119 7.20 17.29 6.73
N GLU A 120 6.49 18.10 7.53
CA GLU A 120 5.69 19.22 7.01
C GLU A 120 6.57 20.25 6.28
#